data_AF-A0A369NUY1-F1
#
_entry.id   AF-A0A369NUY1-F1
#
_cell.length_a   1.000
_cell.length_b   1.000
_cell.length_c   1.000
_cell.angle_alpha   90.00
_cell.angle_beta   90.00
_cell.angle_gamma   90.00
#
_symmetry.space_group_name_H-M   'P 1'
#
loop_
_entity.id
_entity.type
_entity.pdbx_description
1 polymer ?
#
loop_
_entity_poly.entity_id
_entity_poly.type
_entity_poly.pdbx_seq_one_letter_code
_entity_poly.pdbx_strand_id
1 'polypeptide(L)'
;MYPLETRELAVEAVAAGFSLTEAAELAGCSRTAVVNWAKAAGVAPPPRKKAVYLPFDRKMELVARLEAGERAADLAAEAGVTAAAVSGWRRRLREEGALSLMTDSDIAARAPEPREAPSELEELRARCEELELRNAVLEGTIDILKKDPGADLSALTAAERAALADRLRGRFGLRAALAALSLPRSTFYDRLAAASAPDPYAALRPLVRAAFEASGGAYGYRRVRAELARGAGAPQRARGAAGLDPARPVAVSEK
;
A
#
# COMPACT_ATOMS: atom_id res chain seq x y z
N MET A 1 29.59 -54.74 36.30
CA MET A 1 29.50 -55.78 35.25
C MET A 1 28.22 -56.55 35.53
N TYR A 2 27.32 -56.69 34.55
CA TYR A 2 26.04 -57.39 34.78
C TYR A 2 26.25 -58.90 34.90
N PRO A 3 25.51 -59.60 35.77
CA PRO A 3 25.50 -61.06 35.82
C PRO A 3 25.15 -61.68 34.46
N LEU A 4 25.65 -62.89 34.19
CA LEU A 4 25.36 -63.65 32.96
C LEU A 4 23.84 -63.84 32.78
N GLU A 5 23.16 -64.20 33.87
CA GLU A 5 21.71 -64.40 33.94
C GLU A 5 20.93 -63.15 33.49
N THR A 6 21.39 -61.95 33.89
CA THR A 6 20.79 -60.68 33.48
C THR A 6 20.94 -60.43 31.97
N ARG A 7 22.10 -60.78 31.42
CA ARG A 7 22.35 -60.67 29.98
C ARG A 7 21.50 -61.66 29.18
N GLU A 8 21.40 -62.91 29.64
CA GLU A 8 20.62 -63.96 28.99
C GLU A 8 19.13 -63.62 28.99
N LEU A 9 18.59 -63.23 30.16
CA LEU A 9 17.19 -62.80 30.29
C LEU A 9 16.85 -61.61 29.35
N ALA A 10 17.74 -60.62 29.25
CA ALA A 10 17.55 -59.48 28.37
C ALA A 10 17.54 -59.88 26.88
N VAL A 11 18.41 -60.81 26.48
CA VAL A 11 18.48 -61.30 25.10
C VAL A 11 17.26 -62.17 24.75
N GLU A 12 16.84 -63.04 25.67
CA GLU A 12 15.64 -63.87 25.52
C GLU A 12 14.37 -63.01 25.41
N ALA A 13 14.24 -61.97 26.24
CA ALA A 13 13.12 -61.04 26.14
C ALA A 13 13.04 -60.36 24.77
N VAL A 14 14.18 -59.91 24.22
CA VAL A 14 14.21 -59.34 22.86
C VAL A 14 13.86 -60.39 21.81
N ALA A 15 14.34 -61.63 21.95
CA ALA A 15 14.01 -62.74 21.05
C ALA A 15 12.52 -63.12 21.11
N ALA A 16 11.88 -62.98 22.27
CA ALA A 16 10.45 -63.16 22.47
C ALA A 16 9.60 -61.98 21.93
N GLY A 17 10.22 -60.96 21.33
CA GLY A 17 9.54 -59.84 20.68
C GLY A 17 9.27 -58.64 21.59
N PHE A 18 9.79 -58.62 22.82
CA PHE A 18 9.70 -57.44 23.68
C PHE A 18 10.48 -56.27 23.05
N SER A 19 10.03 -55.05 23.30
CA SER A 19 10.79 -53.87 22.96
C SER A 19 12.09 -53.81 23.77
N LEU A 20 13.10 -53.13 23.25
CA LEU A 20 14.38 -52.92 23.94
C LEU A 20 14.24 -52.22 25.30
N THR A 21 13.13 -51.49 25.51
CA THR A 21 12.84 -50.82 26.78
C THR A 21 12.23 -51.80 27.77
N GLU A 22 11.23 -52.58 27.37
CA GLU A 22 10.61 -53.60 28.23
C GLU A 22 11.62 -54.69 28.62
N ALA A 23 12.49 -55.11 27.69
CA ALA A 23 13.58 -56.05 27.98
C ALA A 23 14.61 -55.48 28.98
N ALA A 24 14.85 -54.16 28.94
CA ALA A 24 15.75 -53.49 29.88
C ALA A 24 15.14 -53.36 31.27
N GLU A 25 13.85 -53.02 31.35
CA GLU A 25 13.08 -52.97 32.59
C GLU A 25 12.98 -54.36 33.24
N LEU A 26 12.65 -55.39 32.46
CA LEU A 26 12.52 -56.77 32.91
C LEU A 26 13.84 -57.31 33.47
N ALA A 27 14.96 -57.01 32.81
CA ALA A 27 16.28 -57.44 33.24
C ALA A 27 16.95 -56.48 34.25
N GLY A 28 16.31 -55.35 34.61
CA GLY A 28 16.88 -54.38 35.54
C GLY A 28 18.21 -53.77 35.07
N CYS A 29 18.35 -53.53 33.77
CA CYS A 29 19.60 -53.07 33.16
C CYS A 29 19.40 -51.88 32.23
N SER A 30 20.48 -51.31 31.71
CA SER A 30 20.37 -50.20 30.77
C SER A 30 19.95 -50.68 29.37
N ARG A 31 19.05 -49.93 28.72
CA ARG A 31 18.63 -50.17 27.33
C ARG A 31 19.82 -50.31 26.36
N THR A 32 20.90 -49.56 26.59
CA THR A 32 22.13 -49.63 25.77
C THR A 32 22.85 -50.97 25.94
N ALA A 33 22.85 -51.55 27.14
CA ALA A 33 23.41 -52.88 27.39
C ALA A 33 22.62 -53.96 26.62
N VAL A 34 21.28 -53.91 26.70
CA VAL A 34 20.39 -54.81 25.95
C VAL A 34 20.64 -54.74 24.44
N VAL A 35 20.80 -53.54 23.88
CA VAL A 35 21.12 -53.35 22.45
C VAL A 35 22.43 -54.04 22.07
N ASN A 36 23.47 -53.89 22.88
CA ASN A 36 24.78 -54.48 22.59
C ASN A 36 24.75 -56.01 22.74
N TRP A 37 24.04 -56.53 23.72
CA TRP A 37 23.90 -57.97 23.93
C TRP A 37 23.06 -58.65 22.86
N ALA A 38 21.93 -58.05 22.47
CA ALA A 38 21.10 -58.54 21.37
C ALA A 38 21.90 -58.61 20.06
N LYS A 39 22.69 -57.57 19.76
CA LYS A 39 23.62 -57.56 18.61
C LYS A 39 24.66 -58.68 18.69
N ALA A 40 25.30 -58.84 19.84
CA ALA A 40 26.33 -59.88 20.03
C ALA A 40 25.76 -61.30 19.94
N ALA A 41 24.48 -61.48 20.30
CA ALA A 41 23.76 -62.75 20.22
C ALA A 41 23.09 -62.98 18.85
N GLY A 42 23.20 -62.04 17.90
CA GLY A 42 22.53 -62.14 16.59
C GLY A 42 21.01 -61.99 16.64
N VAL A 43 20.44 -61.55 17.76
CA VAL A 43 19.00 -61.28 17.91
C VAL A 43 18.69 -59.90 17.36
N ALA A 44 17.97 -59.84 16.23
CA ALA A 44 17.52 -58.59 15.65
C ALA A 44 16.44 -57.95 16.54
N PRO A 45 16.60 -56.69 16.97
CA PRO A 45 15.52 -55.98 17.65
C PRO A 45 14.27 -55.92 16.76
N PRO A 46 13.07 -55.81 17.35
CA PRO A 46 11.85 -55.67 16.58
C PRO A 46 11.95 -54.49 15.59
N PRO A 47 11.48 -54.67 14.34
CA PRO A 47 11.63 -53.65 13.31
C PRO A 47 10.94 -52.36 13.73
N ARG A 48 11.63 -51.23 13.57
CA ARG A 48 11.00 -49.92 13.75
C ARG A 48 9.94 -49.74 12.67
N LYS A 49 8.80 -49.15 13.04
CA LYS A 49 7.83 -48.67 12.06
C LYS A 49 8.54 -47.70 11.11
N LYS A 50 8.33 -47.87 9.80
CA LYS A 50 8.89 -46.97 8.78
C LYS A 50 8.34 -45.57 8.99
N ALA A 51 9.19 -44.55 8.85
CA ALA A 51 8.74 -43.17 8.91
C ALA A 51 7.83 -42.90 7.71
N VAL A 52 6.61 -42.43 7.98
CA VAL A 52 5.66 -41.97 6.96
C VAL A 52 5.81 -40.46 6.85
N TYR A 53 6.15 -39.99 5.65
CA TYR A 53 6.20 -38.56 5.36
C TYR A 53 4.86 -38.13 4.77
N LEU A 54 4.19 -37.19 5.43
CA LEU A 54 2.96 -36.57 4.93
C LEU A 54 3.24 -35.13 4.48
N PRO A 55 2.71 -34.71 3.32
CA PRO A 55 2.79 -33.31 2.89
C PRO A 55 2.03 -32.40 3.86
N PHE A 56 2.39 -31.11 3.89
CA PHE A 56 1.78 -30.12 4.78
C PHE A 56 0.25 -30.13 4.74
N ASP A 57 -0.35 -30.14 3.55
CA ASP A 57 -1.80 -30.12 3.39
C ASP A 57 -2.49 -31.31 4.07
N ARG A 58 -1.88 -32.50 3.94
CA ARG A 58 -2.42 -33.70 4.57
C ARG A 58 -2.30 -33.65 6.10
N LYS A 59 -1.23 -33.05 6.64
CA LYS A 59 -1.11 -32.82 8.10
C LYS A 59 -2.17 -31.83 8.58
N MET A 60 -2.39 -30.74 7.84
CA MET A 60 -3.41 -29.73 8.18
C MET A 60 -4.82 -30.29 8.15
N GLU A 61 -5.15 -31.11 7.15
CA GLU A 61 -6.44 -31.81 7.04
C GLU A 61 -6.70 -32.70 8.27
N LEU A 62 -5.70 -33.51 8.67
CA LEU A 62 -5.83 -34.40 9.83
C LEU A 62 -5.97 -33.61 11.14
N VAL A 63 -5.28 -32.46 11.27
CA VAL A 63 -5.45 -31.59 12.44
C VAL A 63 -6.83 -30.93 12.45
N ALA A 64 -7.35 -30.48 11.31
CA ALA A 64 -8.69 -29.90 11.22
C ALA A 64 -9.78 -30.92 11.58
N ARG A 65 -9.66 -32.16 11.10
CA ARG A 65 -10.56 -33.28 11.45
C ARG A 65 -10.49 -33.63 12.94
N LEU A 66 -9.29 -33.61 13.53
CA LEU A 66 -9.11 -33.78 14.97
C LEU A 66 -9.77 -32.64 15.77
N GLU A 67 -9.70 -31.39 15.31
CA GLU A 67 -10.38 -30.26 15.94
C GLU A 67 -11.90 -30.30 15.76
N ALA A 68 -12.38 -30.89 14.68
CA ALA A 68 -13.81 -31.18 14.45
C ALA A 68 -14.35 -32.32 15.33
N GLY A 69 -13.51 -32.99 16.13
CA GLY A 69 -13.90 -33.98 17.13
C GLY A 69 -13.68 -35.44 16.76
N GLU A 70 -13.04 -35.73 15.62
CA GLU A 70 -12.66 -37.10 15.27
C GLU A 70 -11.54 -37.62 16.20
N ARG A 71 -11.50 -38.93 16.44
CA ARG A 71 -10.49 -39.52 17.34
C ARG A 71 -9.13 -39.58 16.66
N ALA A 72 -8.09 -39.14 17.36
CA ALA A 72 -6.71 -39.16 16.86
C ALA A 72 -6.21 -40.57 16.47
N ALA A 73 -6.75 -41.63 17.10
CA ALA A 73 -6.38 -43.02 16.78
C ALA A 73 -6.86 -43.44 15.38
N ASP A 74 -8.07 -43.03 14.98
CA ASP A 74 -8.65 -43.41 13.70
C ASP A 74 -7.99 -42.64 12.55
N LEU A 75 -7.78 -41.34 12.75
CA LEU A 75 -7.03 -40.48 11.82
C LEU A 75 -5.59 -40.96 11.61
N ALA A 76 -4.95 -41.43 12.69
CA ALA A 76 -3.61 -41.97 12.63
C ALA A 76 -3.56 -43.30 11.87
N ALA A 77 -4.52 -44.19 12.09
CA ALA A 77 -4.62 -45.44 11.36
C ALA A 77 -4.86 -45.20 9.85
N GLU A 78 -5.77 -44.27 9.51
CA GLU A 78 -6.05 -43.87 8.13
C GLU A 78 -4.79 -43.34 7.42
N ALA A 79 -4.03 -42.48 8.10
CA ALA A 79 -2.85 -41.85 7.53
C ALA A 79 -1.55 -42.66 7.70
N GLY A 80 -1.60 -43.84 8.32
CA GLY A 80 -0.43 -44.68 8.58
C GLY A 80 0.57 -44.10 9.60
N VAL A 81 0.13 -43.16 10.44
CA VAL A 81 0.94 -42.48 11.46
C VAL A 81 0.53 -42.91 12.88
N THR A 82 1.12 -42.30 13.90
CA THR A 82 0.74 -42.53 15.29
C THR A 82 -0.22 -41.43 15.79
N ALA A 83 -1.14 -41.77 16.70
CA ALA A 83 -2.04 -40.78 17.30
C ALA A 83 -1.29 -39.65 18.03
N ALA A 84 -0.11 -39.96 18.58
CA ALA A 84 0.80 -38.99 19.17
C ALA A 84 1.34 -37.98 18.14
N ALA A 85 1.59 -38.40 16.89
CA ALA A 85 2.04 -37.49 15.83
C ALA A 85 0.95 -36.47 15.47
N VAL A 86 -0.29 -36.93 15.27
CA VAL A 86 -1.43 -36.05 14.96
C VAL A 86 -1.69 -35.05 16.09
N SER A 87 -1.64 -35.52 17.34
CA SER A 87 -1.80 -34.67 18.53
C SER A 87 -0.65 -33.66 18.67
N GLY A 88 0.58 -34.08 18.35
CA GLY A 88 1.76 -33.22 18.31
C GLY A 88 1.67 -32.13 17.26
N TRP A 89 1.12 -32.44 16.07
CA TRP A 89 0.88 -31.43 15.03
C TRP A 89 -0.15 -30.40 15.46
N ARG A 90 -1.27 -30.81 16.08
CA ARG A 90 -2.26 -29.88 16.64
C ARG A 90 -1.64 -28.93 17.65
N ARG A 91 -0.79 -29.46 18.54
CA ARG A 91 -0.09 -28.63 19.54
C ARG A 91 0.84 -27.62 18.88
N ARG A 92 1.71 -28.07 17.96
CA ARG A 92 2.64 -27.17 17.23
C ARG A 92 1.91 -26.12 16.42
N LEU A 93 0.80 -26.48 15.77
CA LEU A 93 -0.03 -25.51 15.04
C LEU A 93 -0.54 -24.39 15.97
N ARG A 94 -0.93 -24.72 17.21
CA ARG A 94 -1.43 -23.75 18.19
C ARG A 94 -0.32 -22.90 18.82
N GLU A 95 0.85 -23.48 19.06
CA GLU A 95 1.95 -22.82 19.77
C GLU A 95 2.89 -22.06 18.84
N GLU A 96 3.15 -22.60 17.66
CA GLU A 96 4.20 -22.14 16.73
C GLU A 96 3.61 -21.68 15.37
N GLY A 97 2.32 -21.91 15.13
CA GLY A 97 1.63 -21.55 13.89
C GLY A 97 1.87 -22.53 12.74
N ALA A 98 1.23 -22.28 11.60
CA ALA A 98 1.20 -23.20 10.46
C ALA A 98 2.57 -23.50 9.85
N LEU A 99 3.48 -22.53 9.87
CA LEU A 99 4.84 -22.67 9.34
C LEU A 99 5.64 -23.78 10.05
N SER A 100 5.32 -24.11 11.31
CA SER A 100 5.99 -25.17 12.08
C SER A 100 5.78 -26.59 11.55
N LEU A 101 4.75 -26.79 10.72
CA LEU A 101 4.42 -28.09 10.11
C LEU A 101 4.92 -28.20 8.66
N MET A 102 5.35 -27.07 8.09
CA MET A 102 5.86 -26.97 6.72
C MET A 102 7.33 -27.38 6.69
N THR A 103 7.75 -28.02 5.60
CA THR A 103 9.18 -28.15 5.30
C THR A 103 9.67 -26.93 4.53
N ASP A 104 10.99 -26.76 4.44
CA ASP A 104 11.61 -25.70 3.62
C ASP A 104 11.14 -25.76 2.16
N SER A 105 10.89 -26.97 1.63
CA SER A 105 10.30 -27.15 0.30
C SER A 105 8.86 -26.69 0.21
N ASP A 106 8.04 -26.91 1.25
CA ASP A 106 6.65 -26.47 1.30
C ASP A 106 6.55 -24.93 1.43
N ILE A 107 7.51 -24.32 2.14
CA ILE A 107 7.66 -22.86 2.26
C ILE A 107 8.09 -22.27 0.91
N ALA A 108 9.07 -22.87 0.24
CA ALA A 108 9.55 -22.43 -1.07
C ALA A 108 8.47 -22.55 -2.15
N ALA A 109 7.69 -23.63 -2.16
CA ALA A 109 6.62 -23.86 -3.14
C ALA A 109 5.42 -22.91 -2.97
N ARG A 110 5.26 -22.30 -1.79
CA ARG A 110 4.17 -21.36 -1.47
C ARG A 110 4.64 -19.92 -1.32
N ALA A 111 5.94 -19.67 -1.47
CA ALA A 111 6.46 -18.32 -1.54
C ALA A 111 5.82 -17.65 -2.77
N PRO A 112 5.24 -16.44 -2.61
CA PRO A 112 4.81 -15.68 -3.77
C PRO A 112 6.02 -15.50 -4.69
N GLU A 113 5.81 -15.62 -6.00
CA GLU A 113 6.88 -15.34 -6.95
C GLU A 113 7.47 -13.96 -6.64
N PRO A 114 8.80 -13.81 -6.61
CA PRO A 114 9.43 -12.52 -6.44
C PRO A 114 8.82 -11.56 -7.46
N ARG A 115 8.26 -10.45 -6.98
CA ARG A 115 7.77 -9.39 -7.86
C ARG A 115 8.94 -8.96 -8.71
N GLU A 116 8.88 -9.23 -10.02
CA GLU A 116 9.93 -8.82 -10.96
C GLU A 116 10.21 -7.33 -10.77
N ALA A 117 11.49 -6.97 -10.66
CA ALA A 117 11.88 -5.57 -10.67
C ALA A 117 11.32 -4.95 -11.97
N PRO A 118 10.84 -3.68 -11.93
CA PRO A 118 10.35 -3.03 -13.14
C PRO A 118 11.40 -3.16 -14.23
N SER A 119 10.98 -3.65 -15.40
CA SER A 119 11.94 -3.84 -16.49
C SER A 119 12.58 -2.51 -16.85
N GLU A 120 13.81 -2.51 -17.38
CA GLU A 120 14.48 -1.28 -17.84
C GLU A 120 13.55 -0.44 -18.75
N LEU A 121 12.69 -1.09 -19.56
CA LEU A 121 11.69 -0.43 -20.39
C LEU A 121 10.64 0.35 -19.58
N GLU A 122 10.19 -0.18 -18.44
CA GLU A 122 9.24 0.51 -17.56
C GLU A 122 9.88 1.71 -16.88
N GLU A 123 11.13 1.57 -16.42
CA GLU A 123 11.89 2.69 -15.85
C GLU A 123 12.12 3.80 -16.89
N LEU A 124 12.51 3.44 -18.12
CA LEU A 124 12.66 4.39 -19.21
C LEU A 124 11.33 5.10 -19.53
N ARG A 125 10.22 4.36 -19.59
CA ARG A 125 8.89 4.93 -19.83
C ARG A 125 8.50 5.93 -18.75
N ALA A 126 8.67 5.57 -17.48
CA ALA A 126 8.39 6.47 -16.37
C ALA A 126 9.24 7.74 -16.43
N ARG A 127 10.52 7.61 -16.80
CA ARG A 127 11.42 8.75 -16.98
C ARG A 127 11.02 9.62 -18.17
N CYS A 128 10.58 9.03 -19.28
CA CYS A 128 10.05 9.76 -20.43
C CYS A 128 8.80 10.57 -20.05
N GLU A 129 7.83 9.96 -19.35
CA GLU A 129 6.63 10.65 -18.88
C GLU A 129 6.95 11.83 -17.95
N GLU A 130 7.91 11.65 -17.03
CA GLU A 130 8.38 12.72 -16.14
C GLU A 130 9.02 13.88 -16.92
N LEU A 131 9.87 13.57 -17.90
CA LEU A 131 10.52 14.58 -18.74
C LEU A 131 9.52 15.32 -19.61
N GLU A 132 8.53 14.63 -20.17
CA GLU A 132 7.45 15.26 -20.94
C GLU A 132 6.65 16.26 -20.08
N LEU A 133 6.33 15.89 -18.84
CA LEU A 133 5.65 16.79 -17.91
C LEU A 133 6.52 18.02 -17.60
N ARG A 134 7.81 17.84 -17.31
CA ARG A 134 8.74 18.95 -17.03
C ARG A 134 8.84 19.90 -18.22
N ASN A 135 8.96 19.37 -19.43
CA ASN A 135 9.01 20.19 -20.65
C ASN A 135 7.70 20.99 -20.84
N ALA A 136 6.54 20.34 -20.69
CA ALA A 136 5.25 21.02 -20.81
C ALA A 136 5.06 22.14 -19.77
N VAL A 137 5.60 21.96 -18.55
CA VAL A 137 5.61 22.99 -17.52
C VAL A 137 6.51 24.17 -17.92
N LEU A 138 7.70 23.91 -18.46
CA LEU A 138 8.62 24.96 -18.93
C LEU A 138 8.05 25.74 -20.10
N GLU A 139 7.52 25.06 -21.11
CA GLU A 139 6.83 25.68 -22.26
C GLU A 139 5.68 26.57 -21.76
N GLY A 140 4.81 26.06 -20.89
CA GLY A 140 3.71 26.83 -20.33
C GLY A 140 4.15 28.02 -19.47
N THR A 141 5.32 27.94 -18.83
CA THR A 141 5.91 29.03 -18.04
C THR A 141 6.43 30.13 -18.95
N ILE A 142 7.13 29.77 -20.03
CA ILE A 142 7.61 30.71 -21.05
C ILE A 142 6.43 31.44 -21.69
N ASP A 143 5.37 30.70 -22.07
CA ASP A 143 4.16 31.27 -22.67
C ASP A 143 3.49 32.33 -21.78
N ILE A 144 3.43 32.07 -20.46
CA ILE A 144 2.82 33.00 -19.50
C ILE A 144 3.71 34.23 -19.31
N LEU A 145 5.01 34.03 -19.06
CA LEU A 145 5.93 35.12 -18.74
C LEU A 145 6.31 35.96 -19.97
N LYS A 146 6.11 35.43 -21.19
CA LYS A 146 6.50 36.07 -22.45
C LYS A 146 7.97 36.49 -22.49
N LYS A 147 8.84 35.77 -21.77
CA LYS A 147 10.29 36.01 -21.66
C LYS A 147 11.06 34.78 -22.10
N ASP A 148 12.15 35.02 -22.83
CA ASP A 148 13.16 34.03 -23.24
C ASP A 148 14.55 34.48 -22.77
N PRO A 149 15.51 33.59 -22.41
CA PRO A 149 15.45 32.34 -21.68
C PRO A 149 15.79 32.62 -20.19
N GLY A 150 14.77 32.76 -19.36
CA GLY A 150 14.93 33.04 -17.92
C GLY A 150 13.62 32.89 -17.15
N ALA A 151 12.68 32.15 -17.75
CA ALA A 151 11.35 31.92 -17.24
C ALA A 151 11.43 30.94 -16.07
N ASP A 152 11.61 31.49 -14.87
CA ASP A 152 11.58 30.72 -13.63
C ASP A 152 10.13 30.46 -13.19
N LEU A 153 9.85 29.21 -12.83
CA LEU A 153 8.60 28.80 -12.17
C LEU A 153 8.30 29.63 -10.92
N SER A 154 9.33 30.09 -10.21
CA SER A 154 9.20 30.97 -9.05
C SER A 154 8.54 32.32 -9.39
N ALA A 155 8.67 32.79 -10.63
CA ALA A 155 8.08 34.04 -11.10
C ALA A 155 6.58 33.92 -11.41
N LEU A 156 6.04 32.70 -11.55
CA LEU A 156 4.61 32.49 -11.72
C LEU A 156 3.86 32.72 -10.41
N THR A 157 2.80 33.52 -10.48
CA THR A 157 1.83 33.68 -9.41
C THR A 157 1.06 32.36 -9.18
N ALA A 158 0.50 32.19 -7.97
CA ALA A 158 -0.33 31.02 -7.67
C ALA A 158 -1.56 30.89 -8.60
N ALA A 159 -2.06 32.01 -9.16
CA ALA A 159 -3.15 32.00 -10.14
C ALA A 159 -2.68 31.46 -11.49
N GLU A 160 -1.51 31.89 -11.98
CA GLU A 160 -0.91 31.41 -13.22
C GLU A 160 -0.52 29.93 -13.13
N ARG A 161 0.03 29.50 -11.99
CA ARG A 161 0.30 28.08 -11.72
C ARG A 161 -0.99 27.26 -11.73
N ALA A 162 -2.07 27.77 -11.14
CA ALA A 162 -3.35 27.07 -11.16
C ALA A 162 -3.92 26.94 -12.59
N ALA A 163 -3.82 27.99 -13.39
CA ALA A 163 -4.24 27.96 -14.79
C ALA A 163 -3.38 27.00 -15.64
N LEU A 164 -2.06 26.95 -15.41
CA LEU A 164 -1.17 26.00 -16.07
C LEU A 164 -1.48 24.55 -15.63
N ALA A 165 -1.70 24.32 -14.34
CA ALA A 165 -2.14 23.01 -13.83
C ALA A 165 -3.46 22.56 -14.47
N ASP A 166 -4.41 23.49 -14.65
CA ASP A 166 -5.70 23.19 -15.27
C ASP A 166 -5.57 22.77 -16.74
N ARG A 167 -4.63 23.38 -17.48
CA ARG A 167 -4.28 22.97 -18.86
C ARG A 167 -3.61 21.59 -18.90
N LEU A 168 -2.69 21.31 -17.97
CA LEU A 168 -1.88 20.08 -17.98
C LEU A 168 -2.60 18.84 -17.42
N ARG A 169 -3.62 19.03 -16.56
CA ARG A 169 -4.28 17.92 -15.84
C ARG A 169 -4.89 16.86 -16.75
N GLY A 170 -5.28 17.23 -17.98
CA GLY A 170 -5.90 16.32 -18.94
C GLY A 170 -4.90 15.29 -19.51
N ARG A 171 -3.64 15.68 -19.69
CA ARG A 171 -2.59 14.81 -20.26
C ARG A 171 -1.81 14.06 -19.18
N PHE A 172 -1.44 14.74 -18.09
CA PHE A 172 -0.52 14.20 -17.08
C PHE A 172 -1.20 13.84 -15.75
N GLY A 173 -2.49 14.13 -15.61
CA GLY A 173 -3.21 14.00 -14.35
C GLY A 173 -2.95 15.16 -13.39
N LEU A 174 -3.97 15.51 -12.60
CA LEU A 174 -3.92 16.68 -11.71
C LEU A 174 -2.82 16.55 -10.64
N ARG A 175 -2.61 15.36 -10.07
CA ARG A 175 -1.61 15.16 -9.00
C ARG A 175 -0.19 15.47 -9.48
N ALA A 176 0.17 14.95 -10.66
CA ALA A 176 1.50 15.15 -11.23
C ALA A 176 1.70 16.62 -11.63
N ALA A 177 0.71 17.23 -12.26
CA ALA A 177 0.75 18.65 -12.63
C ALA A 177 0.94 19.57 -11.41
N LEU A 178 0.19 19.33 -10.32
CA LEU A 178 0.32 20.11 -9.08
C LEU A 178 1.68 19.93 -8.41
N ALA A 179 2.21 18.70 -8.40
CA ALA A 179 3.54 18.42 -7.87
C ALA A 179 4.64 19.15 -8.65
N ALA A 180 4.59 19.09 -9.99
CA ALA A 180 5.56 19.76 -10.86
C ALA A 180 5.53 21.29 -10.71
N LEU A 181 4.35 21.87 -10.43
CA LEU A 181 4.17 23.32 -10.23
C LEU A 181 4.35 23.77 -8.76
N SER A 182 4.64 22.85 -7.84
CA SER A 182 4.70 23.12 -6.40
C SER A 182 3.45 23.86 -5.91
N LEU A 183 2.27 23.42 -6.34
CA LEU A 183 0.98 24.06 -6.04
C LEU A 183 0.13 23.17 -5.11
N PRO A 184 -0.22 23.63 -3.89
CA PRO A 184 -1.14 22.89 -3.03
C PRO A 184 -2.52 22.70 -3.66
N ARG A 185 -3.14 21.54 -3.41
CA ARG A 185 -4.45 21.19 -3.96
C ARG A 185 -5.57 22.16 -3.52
N SER A 186 -5.55 22.63 -2.28
CA SER A 186 -6.50 23.65 -1.80
C SER A 186 -6.38 24.94 -2.62
N THR A 187 -5.16 25.46 -2.76
CA THR A 187 -4.88 26.65 -3.57
C THR A 187 -5.35 26.47 -5.01
N PHE A 188 -5.14 25.31 -5.61
CA PHE A 188 -5.64 25.03 -6.96
C PHE A 188 -7.16 25.23 -7.06
N TYR A 189 -7.95 24.61 -6.18
CA TYR A 189 -9.41 24.74 -6.22
C TYR A 189 -9.89 26.15 -5.86
N ASP A 190 -9.24 26.81 -4.91
CA ASP A 190 -9.56 28.20 -4.55
C ASP A 190 -9.35 29.14 -5.75
N ARG A 191 -8.25 28.96 -6.49
CA ARG A 191 -7.95 29.76 -7.68
C ARG A 191 -8.84 29.41 -8.85
N LEU A 192 -9.17 28.13 -9.04
CA LEU A 192 -10.11 27.69 -10.07
C LEU A 192 -11.49 28.32 -9.82
N ALA A 193 -11.98 28.27 -8.58
CA ALA A 193 -13.25 28.90 -8.20
C ALA A 193 -13.21 30.43 -8.40
N ALA A 194 -12.12 31.08 -8.01
CA ALA A 194 -11.96 32.53 -8.21
C ALA A 194 -11.91 32.92 -9.70
N ALA A 195 -11.29 32.10 -10.55
CA ALA A 195 -11.21 32.33 -12.00
C ALA A 195 -12.56 32.13 -12.71
N SER A 196 -13.39 31.20 -12.21
CA SER A 196 -14.76 30.98 -12.72
C SER A 196 -15.80 31.89 -12.09
N ALA A 197 -15.44 32.68 -11.08
CA ALA A 197 -16.37 33.59 -10.43
C ALA A 197 -16.83 34.70 -11.39
N PRO A 198 -18.12 35.07 -11.40
CA PRO A 198 -18.59 36.23 -12.15
C PRO A 198 -17.85 37.49 -11.74
N ASP A 199 -17.54 38.36 -12.71
CA ASP A 199 -16.87 39.63 -12.43
C ASP A 199 -17.75 40.51 -11.53
N PRO A 200 -17.33 40.79 -10.28
CA PRO A 200 -18.16 41.55 -9.34
C PRO A 200 -18.36 43.00 -9.75
N TYR A 201 -17.62 43.51 -10.74
CA TYR A 201 -17.74 44.86 -11.28
C TYR A 201 -18.21 44.87 -12.74
N ALA A 202 -18.77 43.77 -13.24
CA ALA A 202 -19.26 43.66 -14.62
C ALA A 202 -20.19 44.83 -15.01
N ALA A 203 -21.14 45.19 -14.15
CA ALA A 203 -22.06 46.31 -14.37
C ALA A 203 -21.38 47.69 -14.32
N LEU A 204 -20.24 47.83 -13.63
CA LEU A 204 -19.50 49.09 -13.50
C LEU A 204 -18.61 49.37 -14.72
N ARG A 205 -18.03 48.33 -15.35
CA ARG A 205 -17.05 48.50 -16.43
C ARG A 205 -17.57 49.31 -17.64
N PRO A 206 -18.81 49.12 -18.12
CA PRO A 206 -19.35 49.94 -19.21
C PRO A 206 -19.44 51.42 -18.84
N LEU A 207 -19.82 51.74 -17.60
CA LEU A 207 -19.89 53.13 -17.12
C LEU A 207 -18.50 53.77 -17.02
N VAL A 208 -17.52 53.03 -16.50
CA VAL A 208 -16.11 53.47 -16.46
C VAL A 208 -15.59 53.75 -17.87
N ARG A 209 -15.86 52.84 -18.82
CA ARG A 209 -15.47 53.01 -20.23
C ARG A 209 -16.16 54.24 -20.84
N ALA A 210 -17.47 54.39 -20.67
CA ALA A 210 -18.21 55.52 -21.20
C ALA A 210 -17.68 56.86 -20.66
N ALA A 211 -17.40 56.96 -19.36
CA ALA A 211 -16.83 58.16 -18.75
C ALA A 211 -15.41 58.46 -19.25
N PHE A 212 -14.59 57.44 -19.50
CA PHE A 212 -13.26 57.59 -20.06
C PHE A 212 -13.32 58.08 -21.53
N GLU A 213 -14.13 57.44 -22.37
CA GLU A 213 -14.28 57.80 -23.78
C GLU A 213 -14.92 59.19 -23.95
N ALA A 214 -15.91 59.56 -23.12
CA ALA A 214 -16.51 60.89 -23.14
C ALA A 214 -15.50 62.01 -22.82
N SER A 215 -14.42 61.68 -22.11
CA SER A 215 -13.30 62.61 -21.86
C SER A 215 -12.25 62.66 -22.99
N GLY A 216 -12.46 61.93 -24.08
CA GLY A 216 -11.45 61.73 -25.13
C GLY A 216 -10.23 60.95 -24.63
N GLY A 217 -10.40 60.12 -23.59
CA GLY A 217 -9.31 59.38 -22.95
C GLY A 217 -8.36 60.22 -22.08
N ALA A 218 -8.67 61.49 -21.82
CA ALA A 218 -7.82 62.38 -21.02
C ALA A 218 -7.94 62.12 -19.51
N TYR A 219 -9.04 61.54 -19.05
CA TYR A 219 -9.30 61.37 -17.62
C TYR A 219 -8.60 60.13 -17.05
N GLY A 220 -7.70 60.35 -16.09
CA GLY A 220 -7.17 59.28 -15.24
C GLY A 220 -8.20 58.76 -14.23
N TYR A 221 -7.86 57.66 -13.54
CA TYR A 221 -8.78 56.92 -12.66
C TYR A 221 -9.49 57.79 -11.61
N ARG A 222 -8.81 58.80 -11.04
CA ARG A 222 -9.40 59.70 -10.03
C ARG A 222 -10.53 60.55 -10.60
N ARG A 223 -10.36 61.06 -11.83
CA ARG A 223 -11.37 61.89 -12.50
C ARG A 223 -12.54 61.03 -12.95
N VAL A 224 -12.28 59.85 -13.52
CA VAL A 224 -13.34 58.89 -13.87
C VAL A 224 -14.14 58.49 -12.64
N ARG A 225 -13.48 58.21 -11.51
CA ARG A 225 -14.17 57.93 -10.24
C ARG A 225 -15.04 59.11 -9.78
N ALA A 226 -14.51 60.33 -9.85
CA ALA A 226 -15.26 61.52 -9.49
C ALA A 226 -16.48 61.72 -10.40
N GLU A 227 -16.34 61.45 -11.70
CA GLU A 227 -17.43 61.51 -12.68
C GLU A 227 -18.55 60.52 -12.32
N LEU A 228 -18.18 59.26 -12.03
CA LEU A 228 -19.13 58.22 -11.63
C LEU A 228 -19.80 58.48 -10.29
N ALA A 229 -19.21 59.31 -9.44
CA ALA A 229 -19.79 59.72 -8.17
C ALA A 229 -20.73 60.94 -8.29
N ARG A 230 -20.86 61.55 -9.47
CA ARG A 230 -21.81 62.64 -9.73
C ARG A 230 -23.17 62.09 -10.17
N GLY A 231 -24.22 62.89 -9.93
CA GLY A 231 -25.59 62.57 -10.31
C GLY A 231 -26.58 62.92 -9.20
N ALA A 232 -27.87 62.88 -9.52
CA ALA A 232 -28.94 63.08 -8.54
C ALA A 232 -29.39 61.73 -7.96
N GLY A 233 -29.76 61.73 -6.68
CA GLY A 233 -30.29 60.55 -5.98
C GLY A 233 -29.26 59.73 -5.19
N ALA A 234 -29.72 58.65 -4.57
CA ALA A 234 -28.89 57.84 -3.67
C ALA A 234 -27.86 57.00 -4.46
N PRO A 235 -26.61 56.88 -3.96
CA PRO A 235 -25.55 56.16 -4.65
C PRO A 235 -25.78 54.65 -4.70
N GLN A 236 -25.45 54.05 -5.85
CA GLN A 236 -25.56 52.61 -6.11
C GLN A 236 -24.27 51.89 -5.72
N ARG A 237 -24.35 50.71 -5.08
CA ARG A 237 -23.16 49.90 -4.82
C ARG A 237 -22.67 49.24 -6.11
N ALA A 238 -21.41 49.46 -6.46
CA ALA A 238 -20.84 48.86 -7.68
C ALA A 238 -20.64 47.33 -7.61
N ARG A 239 -20.24 46.82 -6.43
CA ARG A 239 -19.83 45.42 -6.27
C ARG A 239 -21.06 44.49 -6.23
N GLY A 240 -21.12 43.53 -7.14
CA GLY A 240 -22.18 42.52 -7.23
C GLY A 240 -23.50 43.04 -7.80
N ALA A 241 -23.52 44.24 -8.36
CA ALA A 241 -24.72 44.79 -8.99
C ALA A 241 -25.02 44.06 -10.31
N ALA A 242 -26.27 43.64 -10.49
CA ALA A 242 -26.75 43.07 -11.75
C ALA A 242 -26.85 44.12 -12.88
N GLY A 243 -27.04 45.38 -12.51
CA GLY A 243 -27.09 46.53 -13.41
C GLY A 243 -26.92 47.83 -12.61
N LEU A 244 -26.45 48.88 -13.28
CA LEU A 244 -26.28 50.21 -12.71
C LEU A 244 -26.95 51.23 -13.62
N ASP A 245 -27.77 52.10 -13.04
CA ASP A 245 -28.37 53.23 -13.74
C ASP A 245 -27.28 54.30 -13.99
N PRO A 246 -26.98 54.67 -15.25
CA PRO A 246 -25.98 55.68 -15.58
C PRO A 246 -26.30 57.09 -15.06
N ALA A 247 -27.57 57.39 -14.76
CA ALA A 247 -27.98 58.72 -14.27
C ALA A 247 -27.76 58.91 -12.76
N ARG A 248 -27.48 57.83 -12.03
CA ARG A 248 -27.33 57.83 -10.57
C ARG A 248 -25.87 57.63 -10.16
N PRO A 249 -25.42 58.28 -9.08
CA PRO A 249 -24.04 58.15 -8.62
C PRO A 249 -23.74 56.71 -8.21
N VAL A 250 -22.48 56.30 -8.38
CA VAL A 250 -22.00 54.94 -8.05
C VAL A 250 -20.95 55.02 -6.96
N ALA A 251 -21.21 54.31 -5.86
CA ALA A 251 -20.26 54.11 -4.77
C ALA A 251 -19.46 52.83 -5.00
N VAL A 252 -18.14 53.01 -5.18
CA VAL A 252 -17.17 51.92 -5.16
C VAL A 252 -16.63 51.84 -3.73
N SER A 253 -16.98 50.78 -2.99
CA SER A 253 -16.45 50.56 -1.65
C SER A 253 -14.93 50.48 -1.73
N GLU A 254 -14.25 51.36 -0.99
CA GLU A 254 -12.85 51.14 -0.64
C GLU A 254 -12.83 49.93 0.31
N LYS A 255 -11.87 49.04 0.08
CA LYS A 255 -11.66 47.84 0.87
C LYS A 255 -10.39 48.03 1.67
#